data_AF-A0A8S2UZ55-F1
#
_entry.id   AF-A0A8S2UZ55-F1
#
_cell.length_a   1.000
_cell.length_b   1.000
_cell.length_c   1.000
_cell.angle_alpha   90.00
_cell.angle_beta   90.00
_cell.angle_gamma   90.00
#
_symmetry.space_group_name_H-M   'P 1'
#
loop_
_entity.id
_entity.type
_entity.pdbx_description
1 polymer ?
#
loop_
_entity_poly.entity_id
_entity_poly.type
_entity_poly.pdbx_seq_one_letter_code
_entity_poly.pdbx_strand_id
1 'polypeptide(L)' 'MGTLYVSENGNNRVSRWPKGATQGTIIAGGNGHGGSANQLSRPDDLTLDRYG' A
#
# COMPACT_ATOMS: atom_id res chain seq x y z
N MET A 1 -2.74 18.33 -5.31
CA MET A 1 -3.23 17.68 -4.07
C MET A 1 -2.32 16.50 -3.78
N GLY A 2 -1.84 16.34 -2.55
CA GLY A 2 -0.88 15.28 -2.21
C GLY A 2 -1.60 14.05 -1.66
N THR A 3 -1.15 12.87 -2.08
CA THR A 3 -1.57 11.58 -1.53
C THR A 3 -0.31 10.87 -1.04
N LEU A 4 -0.33 10.39 0.20
CA LEU A 4 0.73 9.56 0.75
C LEU A 4 0.39 8.09 0.48
N TYR A 5 1.38 7.35 -0.02
CA TYR A 5 1.32 5.91 -0.17
C TYR A 5 2.32 5.30 0.81
N VAL A 6 1.91 4.25 1.53
CA VAL A 6 2.73 3.63 2.57
C VAL A 6 2.89 2.15 2.25
N SER A 7 4.14 1.71 2.15
CA SER A 7 4.49 0.29 2.12
C SER A 7 4.53 -0.22 3.55
N GLU A 8 3.53 -1.01 3.93
CA GLU A 8 3.45 -1.54 5.30
C GLU A 8 4.07 -2.94 5.34
N ASN A 9 5.41 -3.00 5.37
CA ASN A 9 6.19 -4.24 5.32
C ASN A 9 5.65 -5.34 6.27
N GLY A 10 5.51 -5.01 7.55
CA GLY A 10 5.05 -5.96 8.57
C GLY A 10 3.59 -6.41 8.40
N ASN A 11 2.76 -5.57 7.76
CA ASN A 11 1.34 -5.86 7.53
C ASN A 11 1.09 -6.49 6.16
N ASN A 12 2.13 -6.65 5.32
CA ASN A 12 2.02 -7.22 3.97
C ASN A 12 0.93 -6.53 3.13
N ARG A 13 0.91 -5.19 3.15
CA ARG A 13 -0.09 -4.38 2.45
C ARG A 13 0.45 -3.02 2.02
N VAL A 14 -0.28 -2.37 1.12
CA VAL A 14 -0.05 -0.96 0.75
C VAL A 14 -1.31 -0.16 1.05
N SER A 15 -1.15 0.99 1.71
CA SER A 15 -2.26 1.91 2.00
C SER A 15 -2.09 3.27 1.37
N ARG A 16 -3.22 3.88 1.00
CA ARG A 16 -3.33 5.21 0.40
C ARG A 16 -3.98 6.19 1.37
N TRP A 17 -3.40 7.37 1.51
CA TRP A 17 -3.80 8.42 2.45
C TRP A 17 -3.90 9.77 1.71
N PRO A 18 -5.11 10.18 1.29
CA PRO A 18 -5.32 11.53 0.79
C PRO A 18 -4.96 12.60 1.85
N LYS A 19 -4.54 13.79 1.41
CA LYS A 19 -4.22 14.90 2.34
C LYS A 19 -5.37 15.16 3.32
N GLY A 20 -5.08 15.08 4.63
CA GLY A 20 -6.05 15.30 5.70
C GLY A 20 -6.88 14.07 6.07
N ALA A 21 -6.66 12.91 5.44
CA ALA A 21 -7.33 11.68 5.82
C ALA A 21 -6.93 11.21 7.23
N THR A 22 -7.92 10.78 8.01
CA THR A 22 -7.72 10.14 9.32
C THR A 22 -7.74 8.61 9.24
N GLN A 23 -8.11 8.06 8.07
CA GLN A 23 -8.14 6.62 7.79
C GLN A 23 -7.59 6.36 6.39
N GLY A 24 -6.73 5.34 6.26
CA GLY A 24 -6.17 4.90 5.00
C GLY A 24 -7.02 3.83 4.31
N THR A 25 -6.92 3.76 2.98
CA THR A 25 -7.52 2.68 2.19
C THR A 25 -6.45 1.67 1.81
N ILE A 26 -6.69 0.38 2.05
CA ILE A 26 -5.82 -0.69 1.53
C ILE A 26 -6.06 -0.79 0.02
N ILE A 27 -5.00 -0.62 -0.77
CA ILE A 27 -5.08 -0.67 -2.24
C ILE A 27 -4.41 -1.91 -2.83
N ALA A 28 -3.59 -2.61 -2.06
CA ALA A 28 -2.99 -3.89 -2.43
C ALA A 28 -2.63 -4.70 -1.17
N GLY A 29 -2.66 -6.04 -1.26
CA GLY A 29 -2.32 -6.94 -0.16
C GLY A 29 -3.37 -6.97 0.96
N GLY A 30 -2.91 -7.18 2.20
CA GLY A 30 -3.78 -7.27 3.39
C GLY A 30 -4.39 -8.65 3.64
N ASN A 31 -4.10 -9.64 2.79
CA ASN A 31 -4.59 -11.02 2.91
C ASN A 31 -3.51 -11.96 3.47
N GLY A 32 -2.63 -11.43 4.33
CA GLY A 32 -1.47 -12.12 4.86
C GLY A 32 -0.29 -12.19 3.89
N HIS A 33 0.82 -12.72 4.40
CA HIS A 33 2.04 -12.96 3.65
C HIS A 33 1.87 -14.12 2.67
N GLY A 34 2.21 -13.92 1.39
CA GLY A 34 2.20 -15.01 0.42
C GLY A 34 2.35 -14.54 -1.03
N GLY A 35 2.18 -15.50 -1.96
CA GLY A 35 2.30 -15.28 -3.41
C GLY A 35 0.99 -15.39 -4.19
N SER A 36 -0.16 -15.46 -3.51
CA SER A 36 -1.46 -15.41 -4.19
C SER A 36 -1.70 -14.02 -4.79
N ALA A 37 -2.57 -13.92 -5.80
CA ALA A 37 -2.80 -12.67 -6.54
C ALA A 37 -3.22 -11.46 -5.68
N ASN A 38 -3.75 -11.70 -4.48
CA ASN A 38 -4.19 -10.68 -3.53
C ASN A 38 -3.29 -10.59 -2.27
N GLN A 39 -2.13 -11.24 -2.27
CA GLN A 39 -1.16 -11.23 -1.17
C GLN A 39 0.09 -10.45 -1.56
N LEU A 40 0.74 -9.86 -0.56
CA LEU A 40 2.08 -9.31 -0.70
C LEU A 40 3.00 -10.05 0.27
N SER A 41 4.30 -9.98 0.02
CA SER A 41 5.32 -10.59 0.86
C SER A 41 6.35 -9.54 1.22
N ARG A 42 6.17 -8.90 2.39
CA ARG A 42 7.11 -7.92 2.95
C ARG A 42 7.48 -6.81 1.94
N PRO A 43 6.51 -6.02 1.46
CA PRO A 43 6.81 -4.94 0.53
C PRO A 43 7.68 -3.88 1.23
N ASP A 44 8.81 -3.52 0.62
CA ASP A 44 9.79 -2.58 1.22
C ASP A 44 9.73 -1.18 0.62
N ASP A 45 9.50 -1.06 -0.68
CA ASP A 45 9.57 0.21 -1.40
C ASP A 45 8.40 0.36 -2.39
N LEU A 46 8.09 1.61 -2.73
CA LEU A 46 7.03 2.00 -3.66
C LEU A 46 7.49 3.18 -4.49
N THR A 47 7.28 3.08 -5.81
CA THR A 47 7.39 4.21 -6.72
C THR A 47 6.10 4.37 -7.49
N LEU A 48 5.77 5.60 -7.84
CA LEU A 48 4.64 5.92 -8.71
C LEU A 48 5.19 6.17 -10.11
N ASP A 49 4.50 5.66 -11.12
CA ASP A 49 4.84 5.99 -12.49
C ASP A 49 4.41 7.44 -12.82
N ARG A 50 4.63 7.84 -14.08
CA ARG A 50 4.29 9.18 -14.56
C ARG A 50 2.78 9.46 -14.65
N TYR A 51 1.94 8.44 -14.60
CA TYR A 51 0.48 8.54 -14.67
C TYR A 51 -0.16 8.58 -13.28
N GLY A 52 0.57 8.10 -12.27
CA GLY A 52 0.13 8.11 -10.89
C GLY A 52 -0.73 6.90 -10.56
#